data_AF-A0A4V2QU51-F1
#
_entry.id   AF-A0A4V2QU51-F1
#
_cell.length_a   1.000
_cell.length_b   1.000
_cell.length_c   1.000
_cell.angle_alpha   90.00
_cell.angle_beta   90.00
_cell.angle_gamma   90.00
#
_symmetry.space_group_name_H-M   'P 1'
#
loop_
_entity.id
_entity.type
_entity.pdbx_description
1 polymer ?
#
loop_
_entity_poly.entity_id
_entity_poly.type
_entity_poly.pdbx_seq_one_letter_code
_entity_poly.pdbx_strand_id
1 'polypeptide(L)'
;MAPELEPTTGTTGVNRILASAFGVKLVSDIPERLSRHGLRPWLDGKRRRRLDRIRDSRLLFIHVPKNAGTSICDRLYGAQMKHCSAIYYARCAPDVLALPSFAIIRDPVDRFLSAFRYARSGGTRHRTISAPFRKHYGAFHTIDDAIDHLAEARSPFDIDHVFRPQSWYVLDARGRPALDRLIPYEQIGDIGRRLGREELASLPEFNRSRECRERPTACQLDFLHSFYEADFALRHQALTGIPATVRATGPIGAPVPSFAG
;
A
#
# COMPACT_ATOMS: atom_id res chain seq x y z
N MET A 1 20.87 22.49 -15.64
CA MET A 1 21.47 22.43 -14.30
C MET A 1 20.39 21.98 -13.33
N ALA A 2 20.58 20.84 -12.65
CA ALA A 2 19.63 20.37 -11.64
C ALA A 2 19.92 21.10 -10.31
N PRO A 3 18.91 21.50 -9.53
CA PRO A 3 19.15 22.14 -8.26
C PRO A 3 19.72 21.12 -7.26
N GLU A 4 20.76 21.56 -6.59
CA GLU A 4 21.48 20.86 -5.51
C GLU A 4 20.52 20.61 -4.35
N LEU A 5 20.34 19.34 -3.98
CA LEU A 5 19.52 18.95 -2.85
C LEU A 5 20.30 19.19 -1.55
N GLU A 6 20.02 20.31 -0.91
CA GLU A 6 20.42 20.63 0.47
C GLU A 6 20.23 19.41 1.41
N PRO A 7 21.28 18.96 2.11
CA PRO A 7 21.19 17.83 3.01
C PRO A 7 20.43 18.23 4.29
N THR A 8 19.22 17.69 4.50
CA THR A 8 18.41 17.95 5.70
C THR A 8 19.01 17.25 6.92
N THR A 9 19.95 17.89 7.62
CA THR A 9 20.70 17.30 8.75
C THR A 9 20.03 17.42 10.13
N GLY A 10 18.88 18.09 10.26
CA GLY A 10 18.19 18.28 11.56
C GLY A 10 16.96 17.40 11.84
N THR A 11 16.30 16.84 10.83
CA THR A 11 14.93 16.31 11.01
C THR A 11 14.89 14.81 11.33
N THR A 12 15.94 14.05 11.04
CA THR A 12 15.91 12.58 11.11
C THR A 12 15.84 12.05 12.54
N GLY A 13 16.53 12.71 13.48
CA GLY A 13 16.50 12.34 14.91
C GLY A 13 15.14 12.59 15.54
N VAL A 14 14.59 13.80 15.34
CA VAL A 14 13.26 14.18 15.85
C VAL A 14 12.17 13.29 15.27
N ASN A 15 12.24 13.00 13.96
CA ASN A 15 11.29 12.09 13.30
C ASN A 15 11.36 10.68 13.87
N ARG A 16 12.55 10.19 14.24
CA ARG A 16 12.71 8.85 14.85
C ARG A 16 12.09 8.80 16.24
N ILE A 17 12.34 9.81 17.08
CA ILE A 17 11.76 9.91 18.42
C ILE A 17 10.23 9.96 18.33
N LEU A 18 9.71 10.82 17.46
CA LEU A 18 8.27 10.96 17.26
C LEU A 18 7.65 9.66 16.75
N ALA A 19 8.24 9.00 15.76
CA ALA A 19 7.74 7.72 15.25
C ALA A 19 7.72 6.65 16.36
N SER A 20 8.79 6.57 17.15
CA SER A 20 8.90 5.63 18.26
C SER A 20 7.85 5.87 19.35
N ALA A 21 7.53 7.13 19.68
CA ALA A 21 6.51 7.47 20.67
C ALA A 21 5.11 6.97 20.29
N PHE A 22 4.82 6.84 18.99
CA PHE A 22 3.56 6.29 18.48
C PHE A 22 3.63 4.79 18.15
N GLY A 23 4.78 4.15 18.39
CA GLY A 23 5.01 2.74 18.05
C GLY A 23 4.94 2.46 16.56
N VAL A 24 5.49 3.36 15.73
CA VAL A 24 5.57 3.22 14.27
C VAL A 24 6.99 3.45 13.78
N LYS A 25 7.36 2.89 12.61
CA LYS A 25 8.65 3.17 11.98
C LYS A 25 8.63 4.40 11.07
N LEU A 26 7.47 4.76 10.51
CA LEU A 26 7.31 5.94 9.64
C LEU A 26 6.47 7.01 10.33
N VAL A 27 6.96 8.25 10.40
CA VAL A 27 6.17 9.40 10.88
C VAL A 27 4.88 9.58 10.06
N SER A 28 4.91 9.22 8.77
CA SER A 28 3.72 9.26 7.92
C SER A 28 2.59 8.32 8.35
N ASP A 29 2.89 7.31 9.18
CA ASP A 29 1.91 6.37 9.73
C ASP A 29 1.22 6.86 11.00
N ILE A 30 1.72 7.93 11.65
CA ILE A 30 1.11 8.43 12.89
C ILE A 30 -0.39 8.72 12.69
N PRO A 31 -0.84 9.36 11.59
CA PRO A 31 -2.26 9.56 11.35
C PRO A 31 -3.07 8.26 11.18
N GLU A 32 -2.48 7.25 10.55
CA GLU A 32 -3.09 5.92 10.40
C GLU A 32 -3.22 5.23 11.77
N ARG A 33 -2.15 5.27 12.58
CA ARG A 33 -2.11 4.74 13.95
C ARG A 33 -3.18 5.38 14.84
N LEU A 34 -3.28 6.71 14.81
CA LEU A 34 -4.33 7.45 15.53
C LEU A 34 -5.73 7.02 15.08
N SER A 35 -5.95 6.94 13.77
CA SER A 35 -7.24 6.57 13.20
C SER A 35 -7.70 5.17 13.63
N ARG A 36 -6.76 4.22 13.72
CA ARG A 36 -7.00 2.86 14.20
C ARG A 36 -7.29 2.78 15.69
N HIS A 37 -6.77 3.72 16.48
CA HIS A 37 -7.14 3.93 17.89
C HIS A 37 -8.43 4.76 18.05
N GLY A 38 -9.15 5.02 16.96
CA GLY A 38 -10.40 5.78 16.98
C GLY A 38 -10.22 7.30 17.09
N LEU A 39 -8.98 7.79 17.12
CA LEU A 39 -8.67 9.20 17.25
C LEU A 39 -8.67 9.90 15.88
N ARG A 40 -9.14 11.14 15.86
CA ARG A 40 -9.08 11.98 14.65
C ARG A 40 -7.65 12.51 14.48
N PRO A 41 -6.93 12.17 13.40
CA PRO A 41 -5.58 12.66 13.21
C PRO A 41 -5.58 14.15 12.81
N TRP A 42 -4.49 14.84 13.16
CA TRP A 42 -4.26 16.19 12.66
C TRP A 42 -3.96 16.20 11.16
N LEU A 43 -4.56 17.16 10.46
CA LEU A 43 -4.36 17.37 9.02
C LEU A 43 -3.52 18.61 8.78
N ASP A 44 -2.27 18.39 8.35
CA ASP A 44 -1.42 19.44 7.81
C ASP A 44 -1.99 20.03 6.50
N GLY A 45 -1.47 21.20 6.10
CA GLY A 45 -1.92 21.86 4.86
C GLY A 45 -1.71 21.02 3.59
N LYS A 46 -0.70 20.15 3.55
CA LYS A 46 -0.47 19.25 2.41
C LYS A 46 -1.51 18.13 2.36
N ARG A 47 -1.97 17.62 3.50
CA ARG A 47 -3.04 16.61 3.61
C ARG A 47 -4.38 17.22 3.23
N ARG A 48 -4.70 18.43 3.69
CA ARG A 48 -5.93 19.14 3.29
C ARG A 48 -5.99 19.34 1.78
N ARG A 49 -4.93 19.88 1.17
CA ARG A 49 -4.85 20.04 -0.30
C ARG A 49 -5.03 18.73 -1.07
N ARG A 50 -4.59 17.59 -0.53
CA ARG A 50 -4.84 16.28 -1.14
C ARG A 50 -6.30 15.87 -1.03
N LEU A 51 -6.94 16.09 0.11
CA LEU A 51 -8.37 15.84 0.28
C LEU A 51 -9.20 16.70 -0.67
N ASP A 52 -8.84 17.97 -0.84
CA ASP A 52 -9.53 18.88 -1.75
C ASP A 52 -9.45 18.39 -3.20
N ARG A 53 -8.28 17.93 -3.66
CA ARG A 53 -8.15 17.28 -4.99
C ARG A 53 -9.04 16.05 -5.16
N ILE A 54 -9.27 15.28 -4.10
CA ILE A 54 -10.18 14.12 -4.16
C ILE A 54 -11.63 14.60 -4.26
N ARG A 55 -12.00 15.65 -3.51
CA ARG A 55 -13.34 16.25 -3.60
C ARG A 55 -13.60 16.81 -5.00
N ASP A 56 -12.62 17.50 -5.58
CA ASP A 56 -12.72 18.08 -6.91
C ASP A 56 -12.93 17.00 -7.98
N SER A 57 -12.27 15.84 -7.85
CA SER A 57 -12.46 14.72 -8.79
C SER A 57 -13.77 13.95 -8.59
N ARG A 58 -14.43 14.14 -7.44
CA ARG A 58 -15.65 13.43 -6.99
C ARG A 58 -15.53 11.91 -7.02
N LEU A 59 -14.32 11.37 -6.90
CA LEU A 59 -14.03 9.95 -6.96
C LEU A 59 -12.83 9.61 -6.08
N LEU A 60 -13.05 8.74 -5.10
CA LEU A 60 -12.02 8.25 -4.19
C LEU A 60 -11.31 7.03 -4.77
N PHE A 61 -10.03 7.16 -5.03
CA PHE A 61 -9.13 6.06 -5.34
C PHE A 61 -8.28 5.74 -4.11
N ILE A 62 -8.51 4.59 -3.49
CA ILE A 62 -7.63 4.09 -2.42
C ILE A 62 -6.37 3.53 -3.07
N HIS A 63 -5.31 4.33 -3.07
CA HIS A 63 -4.05 4.00 -3.71
C HIS A 63 -3.24 2.96 -2.90
N VAL A 64 -3.49 1.68 -3.20
CA VAL A 64 -2.69 0.56 -2.69
C VAL A 64 -1.30 0.55 -3.34
N PRO A 65 -0.21 0.51 -2.55
CA PRO A 65 1.15 0.41 -3.07
C PRO A 65 1.36 -0.78 -4.00
N LYS A 66 2.17 -0.60 -5.05
CA LYS A 66 2.57 -1.65 -6.02
C LYS A 66 1.45 -2.19 -6.93
N ASN A 67 0.27 -1.60 -6.89
CA ASN A 67 -0.87 -1.92 -7.77
C ASN A 67 -1.01 -0.93 -8.94
N ALA A 68 0.12 -0.37 -9.39
CA ALA A 68 0.19 0.61 -10.48
C ALA A 68 -0.68 1.88 -10.34
N GLY A 69 -1.09 2.25 -9.13
CA GLY A 69 -1.95 3.42 -8.93
C GLY A 69 -1.30 4.79 -9.16
N THR A 70 0.02 4.89 -9.39
CA THR A 70 0.70 6.18 -9.60
C THR A 70 0.12 6.98 -10.76
N SER A 71 -0.02 6.36 -11.94
CA SER A 71 -0.55 7.04 -13.13
C SER A 71 -2.04 7.37 -12.97
N ILE A 72 -2.79 6.53 -12.24
CA ILE A 72 -4.19 6.81 -11.89
C ILE A 72 -4.26 8.07 -11.02
N CYS A 73 -3.41 8.20 -9.99
CA CYS A 73 -3.36 9.41 -9.16
C CYS A 73 -3.01 10.66 -9.98
N ASP A 74 -2.04 10.55 -10.89
CA ASP A 74 -1.64 11.68 -11.73
C ASP A 74 -2.77 12.12 -12.66
N ARG A 75 -3.51 11.18 -13.27
CA ARG A 75 -4.66 11.51 -14.15
C ARG A 75 -5.87 12.01 -13.37
N LEU A 76 -6.18 11.40 -12.23
CA LEU A 76 -7.41 11.70 -11.48
C LEU A 76 -7.27 12.95 -10.61
N TYR A 77 -6.09 13.21 -10.07
CA TYR A 77 -5.87 14.27 -9.08
C TYR A 77 -4.81 15.30 -9.49
N GLY A 78 -4.10 15.08 -10.60
CA GLY A 78 -2.99 15.94 -11.02
C GLY A 78 -1.84 15.98 -10.00
N ALA A 79 -1.75 14.99 -9.12
CA ALA A 79 -0.78 14.98 -8.04
C ALA A 79 -0.53 13.58 -7.47
N GLN A 80 0.64 13.44 -6.86
CA GLN A 80 0.99 12.25 -6.11
C GLN A 80 0.25 12.18 -4.76
N MET A 81 -0.50 11.09 -4.60
CA MET A 81 -1.29 10.82 -3.41
C MET A 81 -0.52 9.95 -2.42
N LYS A 82 -0.86 10.11 -1.13
CA LYS A 82 -0.34 9.25 -0.07
C LYS A 82 -1.15 7.96 0.00
N HIS A 83 -0.51 6.90 0.49
CA HIS A 83 -1.17 5.62 0.78
C HIS A 83 -1.97 5.75 2.07
N CYS A 84 -3.25 6.11 1.94
CA CYS A 84 -4.19 6.27 3.05
C CYS A 84 -5.23 5.15 3.01
N SER A 85 -5.56 4.57 4.18
CA SER A 85 -6.57 3.52 4.27
C SER A 85 -8.00 4.07 4.34
N ALA A 86 -8.98 3.20 4.13
CA ALA A 86 -10.39 3.47 4.40
C ALA A 86 -10.62 3.88 5.86
N ILE A 87 -9.92 3.25 6.82
CA ILE A 87 -9.98 3.60 8.24
C ILE A 87 -9.50 5.04 8.48
N TYR A 88 -8.42 5.46 7.82
CA TYR A 88 -7.95 6.85 7.90
C TYR A 88 -9.00 7.82 7.38
N TYR A 89 -9.56 7.58 6.19
CA TYR A 89 -10.58 8.46 5.61
C TYR A 89 -11.84 8.51 6.48
N ALA A 90 -12.30 7.37 7.01
CA ALA A 90 -13.44 7.31 7.93
C ALA A 90 -13.27 8.20 9.16
N ARG A 91 -12.04 8.45 9.60
CA ARG A 91 -11.75 9.30 10.77
C ARG A 91 -11.50 10.75 10.41
N CYS A 92 -10.77 11.02 9.33
CA CYS A 92 -10.32 12.37 9.03
C CYS A 92 -11.21 13.14 8.04
N ALA A 93 -11.86 12.42 7.12
CA ALA A 93 -12.66 12.97 6.03
C ALA A 93 -13.77 12.00 5.60
N PRO A 94 -14.81 11.80 6.44
CA PRO A 94 -15.93 10.89 6.12
C PRO A 94 -16.66 11.27 4.84
N ASP A 95 -16.71 12.57 4.53
CA ASP A 95 -17.26 13.12 3.28
C ASP A 95 -16.53 12.59 2.04
N VAL A 96 -15.21 12.42 2.12
CA VAL A 96 -14.40 11.86 1.04
C VAL A 96 -14.62 10.35 0.91
N LEU A 97 -14.80 9.64 2.03
CA LEU A 97 -15.09 8.21 2.01
C LEU A 97 -16.47 7.90 1.42
N ALA A 98 -17.42 8.85 1.52
CA ALA A 98 -18.76 8.72 0.96
C ALA A 98 -18.84 8.96 -0.57
N LEU A 99 -17.75 9.42 -1.20
CA LEU A 99 -17.69 9.55 -2.65
C LEU A 99 -17.71 8.15 -3.30
N PRO A 100 -18.16 8.05 -4.57
CA PRO A 100 -17.89 6.88 -5.39
C PRO A 100 -16.42 6.50 -5.28
N SER A 101 -16.13 5.23 -5.07
CA SER A 101 -14.80 4.79 -4.65
C SER A 101 -14.35 3.48 -5.26
N PHE A 102 -13.04 3.35 -5.47
CA PHE A 102 -12.45 2.14 -6.01
C PHE A 102 -11.02 1.91 -5.50
N ALA A 103 -10.56 0.67 -5.65
CA ALA A 103 -9.16 0.30 -5.52
C ALA A 103 -8.76 -0.70 -6.60
N ILE A 104 -7.49 -0.67 -7.00
CA ILE A 104 -6.91 -1.73 -7.82
C ILE A 104 -6.43 -2.83 -6.87
N ILE A 105 -6.81 -4.07 -7.13
CA ILE A 105 -6.35 -5.26 -6.41
C ILE A 105 -5.51 -6.12 -7.35
N ARG A 106 -4.29 -6.45 -6.93
CA ARG A 106 -3.34 -7.25 -7.71
C ARG A 106 -3.20 -8.63 -7.08
N ASP A 107 -2.79 -9.61 -7.89
CA ASP A 107 -2.29 -10.88 -7.36
C ASP A 107 -1.25 -10.65 -6.24
N PRO A 108 -1.46 -11.21 -5.04
CA PRO A 108 -0.58 -10.96 -3.89
C PRO A 108 0.87 -11.39 -4.14
N VAL A 109 1.10 -12.48 -4.88
CA VAL A 109 2.45 -12.97 -5.21
C VAL A 109 3.12 -12.02 -6.19
N ASP A 110 2.43 -11.64 -7.27
CA ASP A 110 2.98 -10.67 -8.24
C ASP A 110 3.27 -9.32 -7.59
N ARG A 111 2.41 -8.89 -6.67
CA ARG A 111 2.59 -7.65 -5.90
C ARG A 111 3.80 -7.74 -4.99
N PHE A 112 3.96 -8.85 -4.26
CA PHE A 112 5.13 -9.12 -3.43
C PHE A 112 6.42 -9.09 -4.25
N LEU A 113 6.47 -9.80 -5.39
CA LEU A 113 7.64 -9.81 -6.27
C LEU A 113 7.94 -8.40 -6.83
N SER A 114 6.90 -7.59 -7.10
CA SER A 114 7.08 -6.18 -7.47
C SER A 114 7.66 -5.33 -6.33
N ALA A 115 7.28 -5.61 -5.08
CA ALA A 115 7.80 -4.95 -3.89
C ALA A 115 9.25 -5.36 -3.62
N PHE A 116 9.56 -6.65 -3.70
CA PHE A 116 10.91 -7.20 -3.56
C PHE A 116 11.90 -6.56 -4.53
N ARG A 117 11.57 -6.53 -5.83
CA ARG A 117 12.44 -5.87 -6.82
C ARG A 117 12.63 -4.38 -6.55
N TYR A 118 11.58 -3.70 -6.09
CA TYR A 118 11.65 -2.28 -5.73
C TYR A 118 12.49 -2.03 -4.48
N ALA A 119 12.44 -2.95 -3.51
CA ALA A 119 13.28 -2.94 -2.31
C ALA A 119 14.75 -3.11 -2.69
N ARG A 120 15.07 -4.13 -3.51
CA ARG A 120 16.43 -4.41 -3.97
C ARG A 120 17.02 -3.29 -4.82
N SER A 121 16.22 -2.61 -5.64
CA SER A 121 16.69 -1.49 -6.49
C SER A 121 16.87 -0.17 -5.74
N GLY A 122 16.64 -0.12 -4.42
CA GLY A 122 16.66 1.13 -3.65
C GLY A 122 15.49 2.07 -3.97
N GLY A 123 14.52 1.61 -4.77
CA GLY A 123 13.40 2.36 -5.28
C GLY A 123 13.42 2.57 -6.81
N THR A 124 12.78 3.65 -7.28
CA THR A 124 12.83 4.11 -8.68
C THR A 124 13.51 5.48 -8.76
N ARG A 125 13.80 5.95 -9.98
CA ARG A 125 14.37 7.29 -10.25
C ARG A 125 13.65 8.43 -9.51
N HIS A 126 12.34 8.30 -9.30
CA HIS A 126 11.50 9.33 -8.69
C HIS A 126 11.06 8.99 -7.26
N ARG A 127 11.37 7.78 -6.74
CA ARG A 127 10.89 7.31 -5.44
C ARG A 127 11.91 6.43 -4.76
N THR A 128 12.47 6.89 -3.66
CA THR A 128 13.37 6.08 -2.85
C THR A 128 12.64 5.38 -1.73
N ILE A 129 13.21 4.27 -1.26
CA ILE A 129 12.75 3.59 -0.05
C ILE A 129 12.86 4.54 1.14
N SER A 130 11.83 4.50 1.99
CA SER A 130 11.76 5.28 3.23
C SER A 130 13.02 5.05 4.07
N ALA A 131 13.58 6.11 4.64
CA ALA A 131 14.87 6.05 5.35
C ALA A 131 15.00 4.92 6.40
N PRO A 132 13.96 4.60 7.21
CA PRO A 132 14.02 3.51 8.18
C PRO A 132 14.24 2.12 7.59
N PHE A 133 13.82 1.91 6.34
CA PHE A 133 13.89 0.60 5.67
C PHE A 133 15.02 0.50 4.65
N ARG A 134 15.57 1.64 4.19
CA ARG A 134 16.51 1.69 3.06
C ARG A 134 17.72 0.77 3.22
N LYS A 135 18.39 0.80 4.39
CA LYS A 135 19.57 -0.03 4.62
C LYS A 135 19.22 -1.51 4.60
N HIS A 136 18.14 -1.89 5.29
CA HIS A 136 17.71 -3.27 5.40
C HIS A 136 17.24 -3.81 4.04
N TYR A 137 16.42 -3.07 3.31
CA TYR A 137 15.89 -3.48 2.01
C TYR A 137 16.94 -3.50 0.91
N GLY A 138 17.96 -2.64 0.99
CA GLY A 138 19.12 -2.70 0.10
C GLY A 138 20.01 -3.93 0.32
N ALA A 139 19.84 -4.63 1.45
CA ALA A 139 20.54 -5.88 1.76
C ALA A 139 19.73 -7.12 1.38
N PHE A 140 18.56 -6.97 0.74
CA PHE A 140 17.80 -8.11 0.23
C PHE A 140 18.46 -8.68 -1.03
N HIS A 141 18.89 -9.94 -0.95
CA HIS A 141 19.49 -10.71 -2.01
C HIS A 141 18.52 -11.75 -2.57
N THR A 142 17.77 -12.42 -1.70
CA THR A 142 16.85 -13.53 -2.03
C THR A 142 15.41 -13.22 -1.62
N ILE A 143 14.46 -14.03 -2.09
CA ILE A 143 13.06 -13.97 -1.62
C ILE A 143 12.98 -14.27 -0.12
N ASP A 144 13.84 -15.15 0.39
CA ASP A 144 13.88 -15.53 1.80
C ASP A 144 14.23 -14.33 2.69
N ASP A 145 15.18 -13.47 2.30
CA ASP A 145 15.50 -12.25 3.07
C ASP A 145 14.27 -11.35 3.27
N ALA A 146 13.42 -11.25 2.24
CA ALA A 146 12.19 -10.49 2.32
C ALA A 146 11.13 -11.22 3.15
N ILE A 147 11.01 -12.53 3.04
CA ILE A 147 10.08 -13.35 3.84
C ILE A 147 10.45 -13.28 5.32
N ASP A 148 11.73 -13.42 5.68
CA ASP A 148 12.22 -13.34 7.05
C ASP A 148 11.87 -11.97 7.66
N HIS A 149 12.12 -10.89 6.93
CA HIS A 149 11.70 -9.54 7.34
C HIS A 149 10.18 -9.42 7.56
N LEU A 150 9.36 -10.11 6.75
CA LEU A 150 7.90 -10.14 6.95
C LEU A 150 7.48 -11.04 8.12
N ALA A 151 8.17 -12.16 8.34
CA ALA A 151 7.91 -13.09 9.43
C ALA A 151 8.23 -12.47 10.80
N GLU A 152 9.27 -11.63 10.87
CA GLU A 152 9.64 -10.88 12.08
C GLU A 152 8.68 -9.72 12.39
N ALA A 153 7.87 -9.28 11.41
CA ALA A 153 6.98 -8.15 11.58
C ALA A 153 5.79 -8.48 12.48
N ARG A 154 5.70 -7.83 13.64
CA ARG A 154 4.58 -7.99 14.58
C ARG A 154 3.38 -7.11 14.25
N SER A 155 3.60 -6.11 13.40
CA SER A 155 2.58 -5.16 12.96
C SER A 155 2.81 -4.71 11.53
N PRO A 156 1.75 -4.37 10.77
CA PRO A 156 1.92 -3.68 9.49
C PRO A 156 2.71 -2.35 9.60
N PHE A 157 2.76 -1.73 10.77
CA PHE A 157 3.60 -0.55 11.03
C PHE A 157 5.12 -0.84 11.09
N ASP A 158 5.50 -2.11 11.23
CA ASP A 158 6.90 -2.55 11.28
C ASP A 158 7.52 -2.75 9.90
N ILE A 159 6.71 -2.62 8.84
CA ILE A 159 7.10 -2.82 7.44
C ILE A 159 6.73 -1.59 6.59
N ASP A 160 7.46 -1.38 5.49
CA ASP A 160 7.15 -0.32 4.54
C ASP A 160 5.83 -0.60 3.81
N HIS A 161 5.16 0.46 3.37
CA HIS A 161 3.94 0.41 2.59
C HIS A 161 3.98 -0.59 1.43
N VAL A 162 5.13 -0.75 0.76
CA VAL A 162 5.25 -1.64 -0.41
C VAL A 162 4.98 -3.12 -0.09
N PHE A 163 5.23 -3.56 1.15
CA PHE A 163 4.98 -4.93 1.60
C PHE A 163 3.70 -5.06 2.43
N ARG A 164 3.07 -3.97 2.87
CA ARG A 164 1.80 -4.09 3.61
C ARG A 164 0.74 -4.80 2.78
N PRO A 165 -0.10 -5.65 3.41
CA PRO A 165 -1.25 -6.24 2.75
C PRO A 165 -2.15 -5.19 2.10
N GLN A 166 -2.77 -5.52 0.97
CA GLN A 166 -3.75 -4.69 0.27
C GLN A 166 -4.99 -4.46 1.15
N SER A 167 -5.40 -5.50 1.87
CA SER A 167 -6.46 -5.51 2.89
C SER A 167 -6.28 -4.44 3.96
N TRP A 168 -5.04 -4.08 4.32
CA TRP A 168 -4.75 -2.99 5.26
C TRP A 168 -5.38 -1.66 4.83
N TYR A 169 -5.46 -1.41 3.53
CA TYR A 169 -5.91 -0.14 2.98
C TYR A 169 -7.40 -0.10 2.68
N VAL A 170 -8.00 -1.24 2.31
CA VAL A 170 -9.35 -1.26 1.72
C VAL A 170 -10.43 -1.72 2.69
N LEU A 171 -10.07 -2.43 3.76
CA LEU A 171 -11.03 -2.94 4.72
C LEU A 171 -11.39 -1.90 5.79
N ASP A 172 -12.65 -1.94 6.22
CA ASP A 172 -13.13 -1.29 7.44
C ASP A 172 -12.64 -2.03 8.70
N ALA A 173 -12.95 -1.47 9.87
CA ALA A 173 -12.64 -2.08 11.16
C ALA A 173 -13.38 -3.42 11.40
N ARG A 174 -14.36 -3.78 10.56
CA ARG A 174 -15.11 -5.05 10.61
C ARG A 174 -14.58 -6.07 9.59
N GLY A 175 -13.50 -5.76 8.88
CA GLY A 175 -12.91 -6.67 7.88
C GLY A 175 -13.65 -6.69 6.54
N ARG A 176 -14.49 -5.70 6.24
CA ARG A 176 -15.23 -5.62 4.96
C ARG A 176 -14.68 -4.50 4.07
N PRO A 177 -14.67 -4.65 2.74
CA PRO A 177 -14.29 -3.55 1.86
C PRO A 177 -15.12 -2.29 2.13
N ALA A 178 -14.47 -1.17 2.42
CA ALA A 178 -15.09 0.13 2.66
C ALA A 178 -15.03 1.02 1.41
N LEU A 179 -15.33 0.43 0.26
CA LEU A 179 -15.31 1.08 -1.03
C LEU A 179 -16.28 0.37 -1.98
N ASP A 180 -16.68 1.05 -3.06
CA ASP A 180 -17.74 0.54 -3.95
C ASP A 180 -17.24 -0.51 -4.93
N ARG A 181 -15.99 -0.38 -5.42
CA ARG A 181 -15.47 -1.22 -6.50
C ARG A 181 -14.03 -1.70 -6.29
N LEU A 182 -13.85 -3.01 -6.24
CA LEU A 182 -12.53 -3.64 -6.36
C LEU A 182 -12.29 -3.97 -7.84
N ILE A 183 -11.23 -3.42 -8.42
CA ILE A 183 -10.88 -3.64 -9.82
C ILE A 183 -9.65 -4.53 -9.87
N PRO A 184 -9.72 -5.72 -10.49
CA PRO A 184 -8.56 -6.59 -10.62
C PRO A 184 -7.53 -5.94 -11.54
N TYR A 185 -6.25 -6.07 -11.20
CA TYR A 185 -5.13 -5.45 -11.90
C TYR A 185 -5.10 -5.80 -13.39
N GLU A 186 -5.50 -7.01 -13.74
CA GLU A 186 -5.60 -7.54 -15.10
C GLU A 186 -6.59 -6.75 -15.97
N GLN A 187 -7.51 -6.01 -15.35
CA GLN A 187 -8.54 -5.20 -16.00
C GLN A 187 -8.28 -3.70 -15.86
N ILE A 188 -7.08 -3.29 -15.44
CA ILE A 188 -6.71 -1.88 -15.27
C ILE A 188 -6.82 -1.08 -16.58
N GLY A 189 -6.61 -1.71 -17.73
CA GLY A 189 -6.77 -1.07 -19.05
C GLY A 189 -8.20 -0.62 -19.34
N ASP A 190 -9.19 -1.27 -18.73
CA ASP A 190 -10.61 -0.99 -18.92
C ASP A 190 -11.19 -0.05 -17.86
N ILE A 191 -10.35 0.50 -16.98
CA ILE A 191 -10.82 1.25 -15.82
C ILE A 191 -11.64 2.49 -16.19
N GLY A 192 -11.25 3.22 -17.24
CA GLY A 192 -12.00 4.38 -17.72
C GLY A 192 -13.42 4.03 -18.11
N ARG A 193 -13.60 2.94 -18.88
CA ARG A 193 -14.92 2.41 -19.24
C ARG A 193 -15.70 1.95 -18.01
N ARG A 194 -15.06 1.20 -17.12
CA ARG A 194 -15.71 0.65 -15.91
C ARG A 194 -16.19 1.74 -14.96
N LEU A 195 -15.43 2.81 -14.81
CA LEU A 195 -15.75 3.91 -13.90
C LEU A 195 -16.54 5.05 -14.57
N GLY A 196 -16.70 5.03 -15.90
CA GLY A 196 -17.28 6.14 -16.65
C GLY A 196 -16.39 7.40 -16.60
N ARG A 197 -15.07 7.23 -16.72
CA ARG A 197 -14.05 8.27 -16.58
C ARG A 197 -13.11 8.29 -17.78
N GLU A 198 -13.37 9.18 -18.73
CA GLU A 198 -12.59 9.29 -19.97
C GLU A 198 -11.12 9.63 -19.73
N GLU A 199 -10.82 10.39 -18.68
CA GLU A 199 -9.45 10.76 -18.31
C GLU A 199 -8.58 9.53 -17.92
N LEU A 200 -9.24 8.41 -17.59
CA LEU A 200 -8.62 7.13 -17.27
C LEU A 200 -8.69 6.11 -18.43
N ALA A 201 -9.21 6.48 -19.60
CA ALA A 201 -9.31 5.59 -20.75
C ALA A 201 -7.95 5.32 -21.43
N SER A 202 -7.02 6.28 -21.35
CA SER A 202 -5.68 6.19 -21.94
C SER A 202 -4.61 6.22 -20.85
N LEU A 203 -4.52 5.15 -20.07
CA LEU A 203 -3.42 4.99 -19.13
C LEU A 203 -2.16 4.52 -19.89
N PRO A 204 -0.99 5.13 -19.64
CA PRO A 204 0.25 4.68 -20.26
C PRO A 204 0.45 3.20 -19.95
N GLU A 205 0.98 2.44 -20.92
CA GLU A 205 1.17 0.99 -20.79
C GLU A 205 1.77 0.68 -19.42
N PHE A 206 0.94 0.05 -18.58
CA PHE A 206 1.37 -0.36 -17.27
C PHE A 206 2.43 -1.41 -17.45
N ASN A 207 3.64 -1.12 -16.95
CA ASN A 207 4.80 -1.99 -16.96
C ASN A 207 4.35 -3.46 -16.95
N ARG A 208 4.26 -4.07 -18.15
CA ARG A 208 4.40 -5.50 -18.33
C ARG A 208 5.76 -5.74 -17.73
N SER A 209 5.78 -6.11 -16.45
CA SER A 209 7.02 -6.32 -15.73
C SER A 209 7.79 -7.30 -16.58
N ARG A 210 8.90 -6.82 -17.16
CA ARG A 210 9.86 -7.59 -17.95
C ARG A 210 9.93 -8.99 -17.34
N GLU A 211 9.73 -10.01 -18.18
CA GLU A 211 9.62 -11.43 -17.83
C GLU A 211 10.14 -11.77 -16.43
N CYS A 212 9.24 -12.24 -15.58
CA CYS A 212 9.52 -12.52 -14.18
C CYS A 212 10.52 -13.68 -14.09
N ARG A 213 11.79 -13.35 -13.82
CA ARG A 213 12.86 -14.35 -13.61
C ARG A 213 12.79 -15.00 -12.23
N GLU A 214 12.28 -14.26 -11.24
CA GLU A 214 12.14 -14.71 -9.86
C GLU A 214 10.80 -15.43 -9.70
N ARG A 215 10.83 -16.71 -9.31
CA ARG A 215 9.64 -17.50 -8.98
C ARG A 215 9.80 -18.03 -7.56
N PRO A 216 8.83 -17.79 -6.65
CA PRO A 216 8.88 -18.37 -5.33
C PRO A 216 8.84 -19.90 -5.39
N THR A 217 9.52 -20.55 -4.46
CA THR A 217 9.39 -22.01 -4.22
C THR A 217 8.04 -22.33 -3.58
N ALA A 218 7.68 -23.62 -3.50
CA ALA A 218 6.43 -24.02 -2.86
C ALA A 218 6.33 -23.54 -1.39
N CYS A 219 7.40 -23.70 -0.60
CA CYS A 219 7.42 -23.24 0.79
C CYS A 219 7.29 -21.71 0.91
N GLN A 220 7.93 -20.96 0.01
CA GLN A 220 7.78 -19.50 -0.05
C GLN A 220 6.35 -19.10 -0.44
N LEU A 221 5.71 -19.83 -1.37
CA LEU A 221 4.30 -19.62 -1.70
C LEU A 221 3.39 -19.88 -0.50
N ASP A 222 3.62 -20.95 0.27
CA ASP A 222 2.83 -21.25 1.47
C ASP A 222 2.90 -20.10 2.48
N PHE A 223 4.09 -19.56 2.72
CA PHE A 223 4.26 -18.37 3.55
C PHE A 223 3.48 -17.18 3.00
N LEU A 224 3.60 -16.88 1.70
CA LEU A 224 2.92 -15.75 1.06
C LEU A 224 1.40 -15.91 1.10
N HIS A 225 0.88 -17.14 0.92
CA HIS A 225 -0.53 -17.46 1.05
C HIS A 225 -1.05 -17.19 2.46
N SER A 226 -0.29 -17.59 3.48
CA SER A 226 -0.63 -17.33 4.87
C SER A 226 -0.57 -15.83 5.20
N PHE A 227 0.54 -15.16 4.87
CA PHE A 227 0.76 -13.76 5.20
C PHE A 227 -0.22 -12.82 4.48
N TYR A 228 -0.60 -13.13 3.23
CA TYR A 228 -1.53 -12.34 2.43
C TYR A 228 -2.90 -12.97 2.24
N GLU A 229 -3.34 -13.87 3.13
CA GLU A 229 -4.62 -14.60 3.04
C GLU A 229 -5.80 -13.66 2.69
N ALA A 230 -5.92 -12.56 3.44
CA ALA A 230 -6.95 -11.55 3.22
C ALA A 230 -6.88 -10.88 1.83
N ASP A 231 -5.70 -10.74 1.25
CA ASP A 231 -5.53 -10.16 -0.09
C ASP A 231 -5.92 -11.16 -1.19
N PHE A 232 -5.68 -12.46 -0.99
CA PHE A 232 -6.17 -13.49 -1.91
C PHE A 232 -7.70 -13.51 -1.95
N ALA A 233 -8.33 -13.41 -0.78
CA ALA A 233 -9.78 -13.28 -0.66
C ALA A 233 -10.31 -12.02 -1.38
N LEU A 234 -9.63 -10.87 -1.21
CA LEU A 234 -9.96 -9.64 -1.93
C LEU A 234 -9.80 -9.76 -3.45
N ARG A 235 -8.76 -10.45 -3.92
CA ARG A 235 -8.58 -10.69 -5.35
C ARG A 235 -9.67 -11.58 -5.91
N HIS A 236 -10.03 -12.64 -5.21
CA HIS A 236 -11.16 -13.50 -5.59
C HIS A 236 -12.45 -12.69 -5.71
N GLN A 237 -12.75 -11.84 -4.72
CA GLN A 237 -13.90 -10.93 -4.78
C GLN A 237 -13.82 -9.95 -5.96
N ALA A 238 -12.64 -9.39 -6.25
CA ALA A 238 -12.47 -8.47 -7.37
C ALA A 238 -12.70 -9.15 -8.74
N LEU A 239 -12.36 -10.44 -8.86
CA LEU A 239 -12.53 -11.22 -10.09
C LEU A 239 -13.97 -11.73 -10.28
N THR A 240 -14.61 -12.19 -9.20
CA THR A 240 -15.90 -12.90 -9.26
C THR A 240 -17.09 -12.03 -8.88
N GLY A 241 -16.86 -10.92 -8.17
CA GLY A 241 -17.90 -10.11 -7.53
C GLY A 241 -18.48 -10.73 -6.25
N ILE A 242 -18.10 -11.98 -5.91
CA ILE A 242 -18.61 -12.69 -4.73
C ILE A 242 -17.88 -12.16 -3.49
N PRO A 243 -18.60 -11.61 -2.49
CA PRO A 243 -17.97 -11.15 -1.25
C PRO A 243 -17.25 -12.31 -0.56
N ALA A 244 -15.94 -12.15 -0.36
CA ALA A 244 -15.20 -13.05 0.50
C ALA A 244 -15.33 -12.58 1.95
N THR A 245 -15.64 -13.49 2.88
CA THR A 245 -15.60 -13.17 4.31
C THR A 245 -14.13 -13.04 4.73
N VAL A 246 -13.57 -11.84 4.62
CA VAL A 246 -12.20 -11.58 5.05
C VAL A 246 -12.22 -11.47 6.57
N ARG A 247 -11.54 -12.38 7.27
CA ARG A 247 -11.32 -12.22 8.71
C ARG A 247 -10.58 -10.91 8.93
N ALA A 248 -11.11 -10.05 9.80
CA ALA A 248 -10.39 -8.86 10.22
C ALA A 248 -9.00 -9.29 10.70
N THR A 249 -7.95 -8.64 10.21
CA THR A 249 -6.58 -8.96 10.59
C THR A 249 -6.42 -8.73 12.10
N GLY A 250 -6.41 -9.84 12.85
CA GLY A 250 -5.79 -9.89 14.17
C GLY A 250 -4.28 -9.66 14.05
N PRO A 251 -3.53 -9.57 15.17
CA PRO A 251 -2.08 -9.54 15.12
C PRO A 251 -1.57 -10.66 14.20
N ILE A 252 -0.61 -10.33 13.33
CA ILE A 252 0.04 -11.27 12.42
C ILE A 252 0.42 -12.51 13.24
N GLY A 253 0.02 -13.69 12.75
CA GLY A 253 0.05 -14.95 13.49
C GLY A 253 1.39 -15.22 14.17
N ALA A 254 1.34 -16.04 15.22
CA ALA A 254 2.50 -16.46 16.00
C ALA A 254 3.69 -16.87 15.11
N PRO A 255 4.94 -16.62 15.55
CA PRO A 255 6.12 -16.88 14.75
C PRO A 255 6.13 -18.33 14.26
N VAL A 256 6.30 -18.51 12.96
CA VAL A 256 6.63 -19.82 12.37
C VAL A 256 7.98 -20.23 12.97
N PRO A 257 8.12 -21.46 13.51
CA PRO A 257 9.39 -21.89 14.09
C PRO A 257 10.50 -21.79 13.03
N SER A 258 11.59 -21.13 13.42
CA SER A 258 12.83 -21.07 12.65
C SER A 258 13.31 -22.49 12.38
N PHE A 259 13.33 -22.91 11.12
CA PHE A 259 13.99 -24.14 10.70
C PHE A 259 15.48 -23.85 10.53
N ALA A 260 16.19 -23.78 11.66
CA ALA A 260 17.62 -24.03 11.68
C ALA A 260 17.83 -25.55 11.71
N GLY A 261 18.31 -26.10 10.60
CA GLY A 261 18.81 -27.46 10.44
C GLY A 261 19.92 -27.45 9.41
#